data_AF-A0A956HET2-F1
#
_entry.id   AF-A0A956HET2-F1
#
_cell.length_a   1.000
_cell.length_b   1.000
_cell.length_c   1.000
_cell.angle_alpha   90.00
_cell.angle_beta   90.00
_cell.angle_gamma   90.00
#
_symmetry.space_group_name_H-M   'P 1'
#
loop_
_entity.id
_entity.type
_entity.pdbx_description
1 polymer ?
#
loop_
_entity_poly.entity_id
_entity_poly.type
_entity_poly.pdbx_seq_one_letter_code
_entity_poly.pdbx_strand_id
1 'polypeptide(L)'
;MRTQLRPDRTILREGRVVEDAWIHLNDDDPLPPRGDVVVSLGRLARERDVLLARDGRLGARLETHERAEELAAAVELDALALVVIHVHKFVDGRYYSTARLLRMRHGFTGELRATGDVLPDQLFYMRRVGFDAFSLRPDKSIETALRALRTFTVTYQGAEDGPPLYRRRFADVRDPAA
;
A
#
# COMPACT_ATOMS: atom_id res chain seq x y z
N MET A 1 -8.07 -28.09 9.87
CA MET A 1 -7.95 -27.95 8.40
C MET A 1 -7.04 -26.78 8.09
N ARG A 2 -5.81 -27.02 7.65
CA ARG A 2 -4.90 -25.96 7.17
C ARG A 2 -5.32 -25.63 5.74
N THR A 3 -6.00 -24.51 5.53
CA THR A 3 -6.21 -23.94 4.20
C THR A 3 -4.83 -23.66 3.61
N GLN A 4 -4.39 -24.48 2.65
CA GLN A 4 -3.16 -24.21 1.91
C GLN A 4 -3.40 -22.96 1.07
N LEU A 5 -2.75 -21.87 1.47
CA LEU A 5 -2.77 -20.58 0.79
C LEU A 5 -2.23 -20.75 -0.63
N ARG A 6 -2.90 -20.20 -1.65
CA ARG A 6 -2.40 -20.25 -3.02
C ARG A 6 -1.23 -19.25 -3.18
N PRO A 7 -0.03 -19.71 -3.59
CA PRO A 7 1.18 -18.88 -3.58
C PRO A 7 1.12 -17.69 -4.56
N ASP A 8 0.34 -17.78 -5.63
CA ASP A 8 0.11 -16.71 -6.61
C ASP A 8 -0.78 -15.57 -6.10
N ARG A 9 -1.51 -15.81 -4.99
CA ARG A 9 -2.42 -14.83 -4.38
C ARG A 9 -2.04 -14.49 -2.94
N THR A 10 -0.86 -14.89 -2.48
CA THR A 10 -0.46 -14.65 -1.09
C THR A 10 0.25 -13.29 -0.99
N ILE A 11 -0.20 -12.46 -0.05
CA ILE A 11 0.39 -11.14 0.22
C ILE A 11 0.80 -11.02 1.69
N LEU A 12 1.69 -10.07 1.94
CA LEU A 12 2.11 -9.68 3.28
C LEU A 12 1.38 -8.40 3.67
N ARG A 13 0.38 -8.49 4.56
CA ARG A 13 -0.39 -7.35 5.07
C ARG A 13 -0.14 -7.15 6.55
N GLU A 14 0.34 -5.97 6.94
CA GLU A 14 0.65 -5.59 8.33
C GLU A 14 1.54 -6.61 9.07
N GLY A 15 2.46 -7.24 8.35
CA GLY A 15 3.33 -8.28 8.92
C GLY A 15 2.66 -9.64 9.13
N ARG A 16 1.51 -9.89 8.49
CA ARG A 16 0.82 -11.18 8.45
C ARG A 16 0.68 -11.67 7.02
N VAL A 17 0.76 -12.98 6.83
CA VAL A 17 0.52 -13.62 5.54
C VAL A 17 -0.98 -13.83 5.36
N VAL A 18 -1.55 -13.26 4.30
CA VAL A 18 -2.98 -13.34 3.98
C VAL A 18 -3.19 -13.62 2.49
N GLU A 19 -4.37 -14.10 2.10
CA GLU A 19 -4.74 -14.19 0.68
C GLU A 19 -5.26 -12.84 0.16
N ASP A 20 -4.90 -12.53 -1.09
CA ASP A 20 -5.44 -11.42 -1.84
C ASP A 20 -6.80 -11.78 -2.44
N ALA A 21 -7.84 -11.21 -1.85
CA ALA A 21 -9.22 -11.36 -2.30
C ALA A 21 -9.60 -10.41 -3.44
N TRP A 22 -8.75 -9.43 -3.79
CA TRP A 22 -9.06 -8.41 -4.78
C TRP A 22 -8.99 -8.95 -6.21
N ILE A 23 -9.91 -8.50 -7.05
CA ILE A 23 -9.94 -8.81 -8.48
C ILE A 23 -9.25 -7.65 -9.23
N HIS A 24 -8.07 -7.90 -9.79
CA HIS A 24 -7.34 -6.91 -10.57
C HIS A 24 -7.83 -6.94 -12.02
N LEU A 25 -8.39 -5.84 -12.48
CA LEU A 25 -8.94 -5.71 -13.83
C LEU A 25 -7.97 -4.95 -14.74
N ASN A 26 -7.89 -5.36 -15.99
CA ASN A 26 -7.34 -4.56 -17.08
C ASN A 26 -8.37 -3.52 -17.53
N ASP A 27 -7.96 -2.60 -18.38
CA ASP A 27 -8.80 -1.49 -18.83
C ASP A 27 -10.06 -1.96 -19.56
N ASP A 28 -9.95 -3.03 -20.35
CA ASP A 28 -11.04 -3.52 -21.20
C ASP A 28 -11.78 -4.73 -20.59
N ASP A 29 -11.40 -5.19 -19.40
CA ASP A 29 -12.04 -6.34 -18.77
C ASP A 29 -13.48 -5.99 -18.35
N PRO A 30 -14.45 -6.90 -18.50
CA PRO A 30 -15.83 -6.65 -18.06
C PRO A 30 -15.88 -6.47 -16.54
N LEU A 31 -16.68 -5.50 -16.08
CA LEU A 31 -16.88 -5.29 -14.65
C LEU A 31 -17.67 -6.46 -14.05
N PRO A 32 -17.14 -7.16 -13.03
CA PRO A 32 -17.89 -8.20 -12.35
C PRO A 32 -19.07 -7.58 -11.59
N PRO A 33 -20.22 -8.28 -11.47
CA PRO A 33 -21.40 -7.75 -10.80
C PRO A 33 -21.21 -7.60 -9.28
N ARG A 34 -20.25 -8.32 -8.69
CA ARG A 34 -19.93 -8.31 -7.25
C ARG A 34 -18.43 -8.53 -7.03
N GLY A 35 -17.97 -8.20 -5.82
CA GLY A 35 -16.60 -8.45 -5.36
C GLY A 35 -15.77 -7.17 -5.29
N ASP A 36 -14.61 -7.22 -4.66
CA ASP A 36 -13.72 -6.07 -4.55
C ASP A 36 -12.82 -6.01 -5.78
N VAL A 37 -12.72 -4.84 -6.42
CA VAL A 37 -11.92 -4.69 -7.65
C VAL A 37 -10.82 -3.67 -7.51
N VAL A 38 -9.73 -3.90 -8.24
CA VAL A 38 -8.69 -2.91 -8.48
C VAL A 38 -8.66 -2.60 -9.97
N VAL A 39 -8.75 -1.33 -10.32
CA VAL A 39 -8.66 -0.83 -11.71
C VAL A 39 -7.47 0.10 -11.88
N SER A 40 -7.00 0.32 -13.10
CA SER A 40 -5.99 1.36 -13.39
C SER A 40 -6.53 2.76 -13.08
N LEU A 41 -5.63 3.72 -12.84
CA LEU A 41 -6.01 5.13 -12.73
C LEU A 41 -6.74 5.64 -13.98
N GLY A 42 -6.27 5.25 -15.17
CA GLY A 42 -6.89 5.64 -16.44
C GLY A 42 -8.33 5.14 -16.57
N ARG A 43 -8.62 3.90 -16.17
CA ARG A 43 -9.99 3.38 -16.15
C ARG A 43 -10.84 4.06 -15.08
N LEU A 44 -10.28 4.26 -13.88
CA LEU A 44 -10.96 4.98 -12.80
C LEU A 44 -11.42 6.37 -13.23
N ALA A 45 -10.56 7.12 -13.92
CA ALA A 45 -10.89 8.46 -14.40
C ALA A 45 -12.01 8.45 -15.48
N ARG A 46 -12.07 7.41 -16.31
CA ARG A 46 -13.07 7.28 -17.39
C ARG A 46 -14.43 6.76 -16.89
N GLU A 47 -14.42 5.80 -15.97
CA GLU A 47 -15.61 5.04 -15.54
C GLU A 47 -15.98 5.30 -14.06
N ARG A 48 -15.50 6.40 -13.48
CA ARG A 48 -15.63 6.77 -12.06
C ARG A 48 -17.02 6.47 -11.49
N ASP A 49 -18.06 7.06 -12.08
CA ASP A 49 -19.41 6.98 -11.51
C ASP A 49 -19.97 5.56 -11.57
N VAL A 50 -19.64 4.80 -12.62
CA VAL A 50 -20.02 3.38 -12.76
C VAL A 50 -19.31 2.52 -11.72
N LEU A 51 -18.02 2.78 -11.48
CA LEU A 51 -17.20 2.06 -10.50
C LEU A 51 -17.66 2.34 -9.06
N LEU A 52 -18.04 3.59 -8.76
CA LEU A 52 -18.53 4.01 -7.44
C LEU A 52 -19.96 3.51 -7.15
N ALA A 53 -20.80 3.35 -8.18
CA ALA A 53 -22.16 2.85 -8.04
C ALA A 53 -22.24 1.32 -7.85
N ARG A 54 -21.11 0.61 -7.97
CA ARG A 54 -21.06 -0.85 -7.92
C ARG A 54 -21.17 -1.39 -6.50
N ASP A 55 -21.65 -2.62 -6.39
CA ASP A 55 -21.65 -3.38 -5.14
C ASP A 55 -20.27 -4.04 -4.93
N GLY A 56 -19.54 -3.56 -3.93
CA GLY A 56 -18.18 -4.00 -3.59
C GLY A 56 -17.22 -2.83 -3.36
N ARG A 57 -16.05 -3.13 -2.80
CA ARG A 57 -15.02 -2.11 -2.55
C ARG A 57 -14.25 -1.80 -3.81
N LEU A 58 -13.88 -0.53 -3.96
CA LEU A 58 -13.07 -0.04 -5.07
C LEU A 58 -11.63 0.18 -4.62
N GLY A 59 -10.70 -0.25 -5.46
CA GLY A 59 -9.30 0.08 -5.36
C GLY A 59 -8.75 0.62 -6.67
N ALA A 60 -7.67 1.40 -6.56
CA ALA A 60 -6.98 1.99 -7.70
C ALA A 60 -5.55 1.46 -7.79
N ARG A 61 -5.08 1.19 -9.00
CA ARG A 61 -3.68 0.87 -9.32
C ARG A 61 -3.01 2.09 -9.95
N LEU A 62 -1.91 2.49 -9.34
CA LEU A 62 -0.98 3.51 -9.83
C LEU A 62 0.28 2.85 -10.38
N GLU A 63 0.69 3.27 -11.56
CA GLU A 63 2.01 3.00 -12.11
C GLU A 63 3.04 3.98 -11.53
N THR A 64 4.33 3.64 -11.60
CA THR A 64 5.38 4.43 -10.91
C THR A 64 5.55 5.86 -11.47
N HIS A 65 5.02 6.14 -12.67
CA HIS A 65 5.04 7.46 -13.31
C HIS A 65 3.81 8.32 -12.98
N GLU A 66 2.74 7.71 -12.46
CA GLU A 66 1.50 8.40 -12.08
C GLU A 66 1.65 9.00 -10.67
N ARG A 67 1.00 10.15 -10.44
CA ARG A 67 1.18 10.93 -9.21
C ARG A 67 0.00 10.81 -8.27
N ALA A 68 0.26 11.00 -6.97
CA ALA A 68 -0.79 11.02 -5.94
C ALA A 68 -1.88 12.07 -6.23
N GLU A 69 -1.47 13.23 -6.76
CA GLU A 69 -2.38 14.31 -7.14
C GLU A 69 -3.32 13.92 -8.28
N GLU A 70 -2.87 13.05 -9.20
CA GLU A 70 -3.71 12.59 -10.32
C GLU A 70 -4.80 11.64 -9.82
N LEU A 71 -4.46 10.78 -8.85
CA LEU A 71 -5.45 9.94 -8.18
C LEU A 71 -6.48 10.78 -7.41
N ALA A 72 -5.99 11.75 -6.62
CA ALA A 72 -6.85 12.63 -5.83
C ALA A 72 -7.74 13.53 -6.71
N ALA A 73 -7.33 13.83 -7.95
CA ALA A 73 -8.17 14.52 -8.91
C ALA A 73 -9.21 13.61 -9.58
N ALA A 74 -8.92 12.31 -9.72
CA ALA A 74 -9.82 11.35 -10.34
C ALA A 74 -10.96 10.90 -9.40
N VAL A 75 -10.70 10.78 -8.10
CA VAL A 75 -11.70 10.33 -7.12
C VAL A 75 -11.40 10.85 -5.71
N GLU A 76 -12.46 10.98 -4.92
CA GLU A 76 -12.35 11.17 -3.47
C GLU A 76 -11.66 9.96 -2.85
N LEU A 77 -10.52 10.17 -2.18
CA LEU A 77 -9.70 9.05 -1.70
C LEU A 77 -10.40 8.19 -0.64
N ASP A 78 -11.36 8.74 0.10
CA ASP A 78 -12.18 8.00 1.07
C ASP A 78 -13.13 6.99 0.42
N ALA A 79 -13.38 7.13 -0.89
CA ALA A 79 -14.15 6.15 -1.66
C ALA A 79 -13.30 4.91 -2.04
N LEU A 80 -11.98 5.00 -1.90
CA LEU A 80 -11.07 3.89 -2.18
C LEU A 80 -10.75 3.14 -0.89
N ALA A 81 -10.93 1.82 -0.88
CA ALA A 81 -10.48 0.98 0.21
C ALA A 81 -9.03 0.48 0.02
N LEU A 82 -8.49 0.57 -1.19
CA LEU A 82 -7.15 0.11 -1.55
C LEU A 82 -6.52 1.01 -2.63
N VAL A 83 -5.26 1.37 -2.43
CA VAL A 83 -4.39 1.90 -3.49
C VAL A 83 -3.20 0.97 -3.67
N VAL A 84 -3.03 0.47 -4.88
CA VAL A 84 -1.91 -0.38 -5.28
C VAL A 84 -0.91 0.48 -6.05
N ILE A 85 0.35 0.53 -5.63
CA ILE A 85 1.43 1.14 -6.41
C ILE A 85 2.26 0.02 -7.03
N HIS A 86 2.26 -0.05 -8.36
CA HIS A 86 3.07 -1.00 -9.11
C HIS A 86 4.50 -0.45 -9.28
N VAL A 87 5.45 -1.21 -8.76
CA VAL A 87 6.88 -0.92 -8.81
C VAL A 87 7.46 -1.65 -10.02
N HIS A 88 7.77 -0.93 -11.09
CA HIS A 88 8.39 -1.55 -12.27
C HIS A 88 9.85 -1.98 -12.01
N LYS A 89 10.57 -1.18 -11.22
CA LYS A 89 11.98 -1.43 -10.89
C LYS A 89 12.27 -0.95 -9.48
N PHE A 90 12.88 -1.81 -8.66
CA PHE A 90 13.12 -1.53 -7.24
C PHE A 90 13.96 -0.25 -6.97
N VAL A 91 14.77 0.17 -7.96
CA VAL A 91 15.63 1.36 -7.88
C VAL A 91 14.89 2.68 -8.07
N ASP A 92 13.64 2.65 -8.54
CA ASP A 92 12.85 3.86 -8.76
C ASP A 92 12.26 4.37 -7.45
N GLY A 93 12.79 5.44 -6.86
CA GLY A 93 12.32 5.94 -5.57
C GLY A 93 10.93 6.59 -5.56
N ARG A 94 10.28 6.81 -6.71
CA ARG A 94 9.04 7.62 -6.78
C ARG A 94 7.88 7.04 -5.98
N TYR A 95 7.79 5.72 -5.86
CA TYR A 95 6.75 5.08 -5.06
C TYR A 95 6.81 5.45 -3.57
N TYR A 96 7.99 5.80 -3.03
CA TYR A 96 8.09 6.32 -1.66
C TYR A 96 7.44 7.70 -1.52
N SER A 97 7.71 8.60 -2.48
CA SER A 97 7.14 9.94 -2.50
C SER A 97 5.63 9.89 -2.69
N THR A 98 5.14 9.06 -3.62
CA THR A 98 3.71 8.85 -3.84
C THR A 98 3.02 8.33 -2.59
N ALA A 99 3.56 7.28 -1.95
CA ALA A 99 3.01 6.74 -0.71
C ALA A 99 2.93 7.78 0.41
N ARG A 100 4.02 8.53 0.61
CA ARG A 100 4.08 9.57 1.63
C ARG A 100 3.08 10.70 1.36
N LEU A 101 2.92 11.12 0.10
CA LEU A 101 1.95 12.16 -0.28
C LEU A 101 0.52 11.69 -0.05
N LEU A 102 0.19 10.44 -0.43
CA LEU A 102 -1.12 9.87 -0.19
C LEU A 102 -1.48 9.89 1.30
N ARG A 103 -0.56 9.49 2.19
CA ARG A 103 -0.79 9.53 3.65
C ARG A 103 -0.82 10.95 4.21
N MET A 104 0.22 11.73 3.97
CA MET A 104 0.47 12.97 4.72
C MET A 104 -0.28 14.18 4.15
N ARG A 105 -0.41 14.26 2.82
CA ARG A 105 -0.99 15.42 2.15
C ARG A 105 -2.46 15.20 1.84
N HIS A 106 -2.78 14.01 1.33
CA HIS A 106 -4.14 13.69 0.89
C HIS A 106 -4.94 12.88 1.92
N GLY A 107 -4.32 12.49 3.04
CA GLY A 107 -5.02 11.85 4.15
C GLY A 107 -5.61 10.48 3.84
N PHE A 108 -5.10 9.77 2.81
CA PHE A 108 -5.59 8.44 2.47
C PHE A 108 -5.42 7.48 3.66
N THR A 109 -6.50 6.86 4.11
CA THR A 109 -6.53 5.95 5.27
C THR A 109 -6.75 4.49 4.89
N GLY A 110 -7.11 4.20 3.64
CA GLY A 110 -7.28 2.84 3.13
C GLY A 110 -5.96 2.07 3.03
N GLU A 111 -6.04 0.82 2.56
CA GLU A 111 -4.85 -0.02 2.42
C GLU A 111 -3.94 0.54 1.32
N LEU A 112 -2.66 0.76 1.62
CA LEU A 112 -1.65 1.10 0.62
C LEU A 112 -0.76 -0.11 0.35
N ARG A 113 -0.81 -0.63 -0.87
CA ARG A 113 -0.14 -1.88 -1.25
C ARG A 113 0.94 -1.64 -2.30
N ALA A 114 2.12 -2.22 -2.12
CA ALA A 114 3.12 -2.29 -3.18
C ALA A 114 3.06 -3.64 -3.91
N THR A 115 3.27 -3.62 -5.23
CA THR A 115 3.35 -4.82 -6.07
C THR A 115 4.45 -4.68 -7.13
N GLY A 116 4.80 -5.76 -7.81
CA GLY A 116 5.84 -5.76 -8.85
C GLY A 116 7.23 -6.08 -8.31
N ASP A 117 8.24 -5.33 -8.75
CA ASP A 117 9.65 -5.52 -8.40
C ASP A 117 9.97 -4.94 -7.00
N VAL A 118 9.35 -5.53 -5.98
CA VAL A 118 9.51 -5.15 -4.57
C VAL A 118 10.54 -6.06 -3.91
N LEU A 119 11.62 -5.47 -3.38
CA LEU A 119 12.66 -6.23 -2.67
C LEU A 119 12.34 -6.37 -1.18
N PRO A 120 12.51 -7.57 -0.58
CA PRO A 120 12.36 -7.77 0.86
C PRO A 120 13.11 -6.73 1.71
N ASP A 121 14.34 -6.39 1.32
CA ASP A 121 15.20 -5.46 2.08
C ASP A 121 14.65 -4.02 2.13
N GLN A 122 13.75 -3.65 1.21
CA GLN A 122 13.12 -2.33 1.18
C GLN A 122 11.84 -2.25 2.03
N LEU A 123 11.23 -3.40 2.37
CA LEU A 123 9.91 -3.45 3.00
C LEU A 123 9.84 -2.67 4.31
N PHE A 124 10.92 -2.71 5.11
CA PHE A 124 11.00 -1.91 6.33
C PHE A 124 10.76 -0.43 6.03
N TYR A 125 11.52 0.15 5.10
CA TYR A 125 11.41 1.57 4.76
C TYR A 125 10.09 1.90 4.06
N MET A 126 9.57 0.99 3.24
CA MET A 126 8.28 1.16 2.58
C MET A 126 7.15 1.27 3.62
N ARG A 127 7.17 0.41 4.64
CA ARG A 127 6.21 0.50 5.73
C ARG A 127 6.26 1.86 6.42
N ARG A 128 7.46 2.38 6.67
CA ARG A 128 7.66 3.67 7.34
C ARG A 128 7.12 4.87 6.58
N VAL A 129 6.98 4.79 5.25
CA VAL A 129 6.36 5.86 4.45
C VAL A 129 4.85 5.67 4.24
N GLY A 130 4.28 4.58 4.76
CA GLY A 130 2.84 4.36 4.80
C GLY A 130 2.30 3.15 4.04
N PHE A 131 3.15 2.25 3.52
CA PHE A 131 2.68 0.99 2.92
C PHE A 131 2.24 -0.01 4.00
N ASP A 132 1.05 -0.59 3.84
CA ASP A 132 0.53 -1.61 4.76
C ASP A 132 0.68 -3.03 4.21
N ALA A 133 0.68 -3.17 2.89
CA ALA A 133 0.63 -4.45 2.22
C ALA A 133 1.66 -4.59 1.09
N PHE A 134 2.12 -5.83 0.86
CA PHE A 134 3.12 -6.16 -0.15
C PHE A 134 2.74 -7.42 -0.90
N SER A 135 2.55 -7.29 -2.21
CA SER A 135 2.38 -8.40 -3.14
C SER A 135 3.72 -8.68 -3.81
N LEU A 136 4.42 -9.70 -3.31
CA LEU A 136 5.74 -10.06 -3.80
C LEU A 136 5.63 -10.98 -5.01
N ARG A 137 6.62 -10.92 -5.90
CA ARG A 137 6.71 -11.89 -6.99
C ARG A 137 6.87 -13.33 -6.45
N PRO A 138 6.41 -14.35 -7.19
CA PRO A 138 6.50 -15.74 -6.76
C PRO A 138 7.93 -16.24 -6.48
N ASP A 139 8.96 -15.62 -7.09
CA ASP A 139 10.37 -15.94 -6.87
C ASP A 139 10.96 -15.35 -5.57
N LYS A 140 10.18 -14.56 -4.82
CA LYS A 140 10.62 -13.94 -3.56
C LYS A 140 10.02 -14.68 -2.37
N SER A 141 10.86 -14.98 -1.37
CA SER A 141 10.41 -15.63 -0.15
C SER A 141 9.62 -14.66 0.74
N ILE A 142 8.35 -15.01 1.00
CA ILE A 142 7.50 -14.27 1.94
C ILE A 142 8.02 -14.33 3.38
N GLU A 143 8.72 -15.40 3.75
CA GLU A 143 9.36 -15.52 5.07
C GLU A 143 10.53 -14.56 5.22
N THR A 144 11.34 -14.40 4.17
CA THR A 144 12.40 -13.38 4.15
C THR A 144 11.81 -11.98 4.26
N ALA A 145 10.72 -11.71 3.55
CA ALA A 145 10.00 -10.45 3.64
C ALA A 145 9.42 -10.17 5.05
N LEU A 146 8.84 -11.17 5.70
CA LEU A 146 8.38 -11.08 7.09
C LEU A 146 9.50 -10.69 8.05
N ARG A 147 10.69 -11.29 7.89
CA ARG A 147 11.87 -10.94 8.68
C ARG A 147 12.34 -9.52 8.36
N ALA A 148 12.36 -9.16 7.08
CA ALA A 148 12.83 -7.86 6.64
C ALA A 148 11.95 -6.69 7.14
N LEU A 149 10.65 -6.90 7.37
CA LEU A 149 9.79 -5.91 8.04
C LEU A 149 10.20 -5.59 9.48
N ARG A 150 11.03 -6.45 10.11
CA ARG A 150 11.47 -6.34 11.49
C ARG A 150 12.99 -6.11 11.60
N THR A 151 13.66 -5.75 10.50
CA THR A 151 15.12 -5.58 10.45
C THR A 151 15.63 -4.59 11.48
N PHE A 152 14.91 -3.48 11.69
CA PHE A 152 15.30 -2.46 12.66
C PHE A 152 14.20 -2.30 13.71
N THR A 153 14.63 -2.29 14.98
CA THR A 153 13.75 -2.08 16.13
C THR A 153 13.76 -0.64 16.61
N VAL A 154 14.82 0.12 16.29
CA VAL A 154 14.99 1.54 16.63
C VAL A 154 15.27 2.33 15.37
N THR A 155 14.57 3.45 15.20
CA THR A 155 14.67 4.32 14.02
C THR A 155 15.16 5.70 14.39
N TYR A 156 16.20 6.18 13.70
CA TYR A 156 16.74 7.52 13.92
C TYR A 156 15.83 8.62 13.34
N GLN A 157 15.44 8.44 12.08
CA GLN A 157 14.63 9.40 11.31
C GLN A 157 13.15 9.29 11.69
N GLY A 158 12.41 10.40 11.65
CA GLY A 158 10.94 10.37 11.74
C GLY A 158 10.32 9.96 10.41
N ALA A 159 9.16 9.32 10.46
CA ALA A 159 8.38 8.93 9.29
C ALA A 159 6.89 8.89 9.66
N GLU A 160 6.07 8.18 8.88
CA GLU A 160 4.65 7.98 9.19
C GLU A 160 4.47 7.24 10.54
N ASP A 161 5.36 6.29 10.83
CA ASP A 161 5.38 5.50 12.05
C ASP A 161 5.83 6.23 13.33
N GLY A 162 6.13 7.54 13.25
CA GLY A 162 6.38 8.37 14.43
C GLY A 162 7.55 9.37 14.31
N PRO A 163 7.78 10.16 15.37
CA PRO A 163 8.77 11.23 15.36
C PRO A 163 10.21 10.71 15.36
N PRO A 164 11.20 11.55 14.97
CA PRO A 164 12.61 11.19 15.00
C PRO A 164 13.11 10.91 16.43
N LEU A 165 14.14 10.07 16.56
CA LEU A 165 14.65 9.58 17.84
C LEU A 165 15.01 10.69 18.83
N TYR A 166 15.62 11.79 18.36
CA TYR A 166 16.03 12.89 19.23
C TYR A 166 14.84 13.59 19.91
N ARG A 167 13.63 13.53 19.34
CA ARG A 167 12.41 14.04 19.99
C ARG A 167 11.80 13.05 20.98
N ARG A 168 12.10 11.76 20.85
CA ARG A 168 11.61 10.71 21.77
C ARG A 168 12.28 10.81 23.15
N ARG A 169 13.58 11.14 23.18
CA ARG A 169 14.36 11.28 24.43
C ARG A 169 13.78 12.29 25.43
N PHE A 170 13.04 13.30 24.96
CA PHE A 170 12.45 14.34 25.80
C PHE A 170 10.95 14.14 26.05
N ALA A 171 10.31 13.15 25.40
CA ALA A 171 8.90 12.84 25.63
C ALA A 171 8.70 12.14 26.99
N ASP A 172 9.62 11.25 27.38
CA ASP A 172 9.59 10.55 28.68
C ASP A 172 9.99 11.43 29.87
N VAL A 173 10.50 12.64 29.64
CA VAL A 173 10.92 13.59 30.70
C VAL A 173 9.81 14.61 31.02
N ARG A 174 8.74 14.65 30.22
CA ARG A 174 7.59 15.56 30.39
C ARG A 174 6.37 14.82 30.96
N ASP A 175 6.56 14.08 32.04
CA ASP A 175 5.53 13.97 33.08
C ASP A 175 6.16 13.61 34.44
N PRO A 176 6.39 14.62 35.28
CA PRO A 176 6.12 14.46 36.69
C PRO A 176 5.16 15.58 37.11
N ALA A 177 3.86 15.32 36.95
CA ALA A 177 2.75 16.03 37.59
C ALA A 177 2.58 17.53 37.26
N ALA A 178 1.50 17.86 36.52
CA ALA A 178 0.61 19.00 36.78
C ALA A 178 -0.55 19.03 35.77
#